data_AF-A0A970JB26-F1
#
_entry.id   AF-A0A970JB26-F1
#
_cell.length_a   1.000
_cell.length_b   1.000
_cell.length_c   1.000
_cell.angle_alpha   90.00
_cell.angle_beta   90.00
_cell.angle_gamma   90.00
#
_symmetry.space_group_name_H-M   'P 1'
#
loop_
_entity.id
_entity.type
_entity.pdbx_description
1 polymer ?
#
loop_
_entity_poly.entity_id
_entity_poly.type
_entity_poly.pdbx_seq_one_letter_code
_entity_poly.pdbx_strand_id
1 'polypeptide(L)'
;MDVRSLQEFRTKMYTDLYTGIVPERFPVQDGLQIEWYIQYAGKDLMTTQYSLTADVLIEILEKGREVARGDMAPAMFPRNPIGMMFQQSLVNEMSKTGMIQHPERTFMEEDEYDELIKNPHEFLMEKCLPRMNKGYAKGEVHRALNFAKYLLSAMDQSRALAVATATIRERYGLFAYPEGSTALQAVPFDFIADFLRGFSKIPLDMRRRPEKLLEAMEALMPYLIYMGRNKVQSPLGCNMIMTHMAAFLNTKDFEKFYWPTFYKICHICAERGQAMSIFLEGDWTRFLDYLQELPQGTRLYMEYGDPVKFKEKLGKKMILSGFYPLTLLKHASKEKCLDKAKELIDILAPGGNYYFSFDKGALNLNDINPENYIAVMEYVLENSKYDNAGEPVTTARREDSIVKFSHLYPEFKSKYLVSFDEFKAEYPPVDERVEPLMRAAYDKYTSLVNVFGF
;
A
#
# COMPACT_ATOMS: atom_id res chain seq x y z
N MET A 1 -31.69 3.95 -0.90
CA MET A 1 -31.16 3.91 -2.28
C MET A 1 -31.06 2.45 -2.68
N ASP A 2 -31.36 2.10 -3.92
CA ASP A 2 -30.97 0.77 -4.44
C ASP A 2 -29.44 0.66 -4.50
N VAL A 3 -28.95 -0.56 -4.69
CA VAL A 3 -27.52 -0.88 -4.59
C VAL A 3 -26.68 -0.15 -5.65
N ARG A 4 -27.22 0.00 -6.86
CA ARG A 4 -26.51 0.69 -7.94
C ARG A 4 -26.43 2.18 -7.66
N SER A 5 -27.54 2.81 -7.28
CA SER A 5 -27.55 4.22 -6.90
C SER A 5 -26.60 4.49 -5.73
N LEU A 6 -26.53 3.57 -4.75
CA LEU A 6 -25.59 3.67 -3.63
C LEU A 6 -24.12 3.61 -4.07
N GLN A 7 -23.80 2.74 -5.03
CA GLN A 7 -22.46 2.64 -5.61
C GLN A 7 -22.07 3.91 -6.37
N GLU A 8 -23.00 4.45 -7.18
CA GLU A 8 -22.79 5.70 -7.92
C GLU A 8 -22.56 6.87 -6.96
N PHE A 9 -23.35 6.95 -5.88
CA PHE A 9 -23.17 7.94 -4.81
C PHE A 9 -21.80 7.83 -4.14
N ARG A 10 -21.38 6.63 -3.72
CA ARG A 10 -20.06 6.44 -3.08
C ARG A 10 -18.91 6.74 -4.05
N THR A 11 -19.04 6.36 -5.32
CA THR A 11 -18.05 6.68 -6.34
C THR A 11 -17.93 8.19 -6.55
N LYS A 12 -19.06 8.91 -6.60
CA LYS A 12 -19.07 10.37 -6.65
C LYS A 12 -18.43 10.98 -5.41
N MET A 13 -18.78 10.49 -4.22
CA MET A 13 -18.24 10.97 -2.94
C MET A 13 -16.70 10.87 -2.89
N TYR A 14 -16.14 9.73 -3.30
CA TYR A 14 -14.68 9.58 -3.43
C TYR A 14 -14.08 10.42 -4.55
N THR A 15 -14.81 10.60 -5.67
CA THR A 15 -14.37 11.48 -6.77
C THR A 15 -14.26 12.92 -6.30
N ASP A 16 -15.29 13.45 -5.63
CA ASP A 16 -15.30 14.80 -5.08
C ASP A 16 -14.10 14.99 -4.14
N LEU A 17 -13.95 14.12 -3.14
CA LEU A 17 -12.84 14.15 -2.18
C LEU A 17 -11.48 14.17 -2.89
N TYR A 18 -11.23 13.26 -3.82
CA TYR A 18 -9.93 13.11 -4.48
C TYR A 18 -9.65 14.15 -5.57
N THR A 19 -10.67 14.92 -5.98
CA THR A 19 -10.53 16.03 -6.94
C THR A 19 -10.61 17.41 -6.30
N GLY A 20 -10.67 17.48 -4.96
CA GLY A 20 -10.64 18.73 -4.20
C GLY A 20 -12.00 19.44 -4.11
N ILE A 21 -13.09 18.70 -4.26
CA ILE A 21 -14.46 19.17 -4.04
C ILE A 21 -14.96 18.60 -2.71
N VAL A 22 -15.63 19.42 -1.91
CA VAL A 22 -16.26 18.96 -0.67
C VAL A 22 -17.39 17.98 -1.02
N PRO A 23 -17.32 16.70 -0.61
CA PRO A 23 -18.38 15.73 -0.90
C PRO A 23 -19.65 16.02 -0.08
N GLU A 24 -20.76 15.36 -0.38
CA GLU A 24 -22.01 15.47 0.42
C GLU A 24 -21.79 15.06 1.89
N ARG A 25 -20.93 14.07 2.10
CA ARG A 25 -20.41 13.66 3.40
C ARG A 25 -19.00 13.12 3.22
N PHE A 26 -18.18 13.11 4.27
CA PHE A 26 -16.88 12.44 4.15
C PHE A 26 -17.05 10.90 4.02
N PRO A 27 -16.16 10.22 3.26
CA PRO A 27 -16.12 8.77 3.22
C PRO A 27 -15.71 8.16 4.56
N VAL A 28 -16.21 6.95 4.83
CA VAL A 28 -15.85 6.16 6.02
C VAL A 28 -15.24 4.84 5.58
N GLN A 29 -14.10 4.45 6.13
CA GLN A 29 -13.41 3.19 5.84
C GLN A 29 -13.39 2.28 7.06
N ASP A 30 -13.60 0.98 6.82
CA ASP A 30 -13.48 -0.03 7.86
C ASP A 30 -12.01 -0.28 8.23
N GLY A 31 -11.75 -0.55 9.51
CA GLY A 31 -10.43 -0.87 10.06
C GLY A 31 -10.21 -2.36 10.29
N LEU A 32 -10.83 -3.25 9.49
CA LEU A 32 -10.80 -4.70 9.69
C LEU A 32 -9.97 -5.38 8.61
N GLN A 33 -9.00 -6.21 9.01
CA GLN A 33 -8.17 -6.98 8.09
C GLN A 33 -8.71 -8.39 7.87
N ILE A 34 -8.20 -9.09 6.86
CA ILE A 34 -8.67 -10.43 6.50
C ILE A 34 -8.48 -11.44 7.63
N GLU A 35 -7.41 -11.34 8.40
CA GLU A 35 -7.15 -12.18 9.58
C GLU A 35 -8.28 -12.04 10.60
N TRP A 36 -8.77 -10.82 10.83
CA TRP A 36 -9.89 -10.56 11.72
C TRP A 36 -11.19 -11.15 11.17
N TYR A 37 -11.47 -10.94 9.88
CA TYR A 37 -12.68 -11.46 9.25
C TYR A 37 -12.74 -13.00 9.28
N ILE A 38 -11.62 -13.69 9.03
CA ILE A 38 -11.52 -15.15 9.14
C ILE A 38 -11.95 -15.62 10.53
N GLN A 39 -11.39 -15.01 11.58
CA GLN A 39 -11.69 -15.37 12.96
C GLN A 39 -13.13 -15.01 13.35
N TYR A 40 -13.65 -13.86 12.92
CA TYR A 40 -15.03 -13.46 13.18
C TYR A 40 -16.04 -14.40 12.51
N ALA A 41 -15.68 -14.97 11.35
CA ALA A 41 -16.46 -16.02 10.70
C ALA A 41 -16.39 -17.39 11.42
N GLY A 42 -15.70 -17.48 12.57
CA GLY A 42 -15.54 -18.71 13.34
C GLY A 42 -14.62 -19.73 12.69
N LYS A 43 -13.81 -19.31 11.70
CA LYS A 43 -12.87 -20.18 10.99
C LYS A 43 -11.49 -20.12 11.65
N ASP A 44 -10.76 -21.21 11.57
CA ASP A 44 -9.38 -21.27 12.07
C ASP A 44 -8.46 -20.43 11.19
N LEU A 45 -7.75 -19.48 11.79
CA LEU A 45 -6.94 -18.50 11.07
C LEU A 45 -5.86 -19.15 10.21
N MET A 46 -5.13 -20.13 10.76
CA MET A 46 -3.98 -20.73 10.10
C MET A 46 -4.42 -21.53 8.88
N THR A 47 -5.31 -22.49 9.08
CA THR A 47 -5.73 -23.43 8.02
C THR A 47 -6.54 -22.75 6.93
N THR A 48 -7.36 -21.76 7.26
CA THR A 48 -8.13 -20.98 6.29
C THR A 48 -7.22 -20.24 5.30
N GLN A 49 -6.11 -19.67 5.75
CA GLN A 49 -5.17 -18.98 4.85
C GLN A 49 -4.51 -19.92 3.82
N TYR A 50 -4.38 -21.22 4.12
CA TYR A 50 -3.92 -22.24 3.17
C TYR A 50 -5.02 -22.76 2.23
N SER A 51 -6.26 -22.31 2.39
CA SER A 51 -7.42 -22.85 1.69
C SER A 51 -8.37 -21.76 1.18
N LEU A 52 -7.85 -20.55 0.97
CA LEU A 52 -8.63 -19.42 0.46
C LEU A 52 -9.12 -19.69 -0.97
N THR A 53 -10.42 -19.92 -1.11
CA THR A 53 -11.13 -19.92 -2.38
C THR A 53 -12.06 -18.71 -2.45
N ALA A 54 -12.60 -18.41 -3.63
CA ALA A 54 -13.57 -17.33 -3.79
C ALA A 54 -14.80 -17.53 -2.88
N ASP A 55 -15.34 -18.76 -2.81
CA ASP A 55 -16.53 -19.06 -2.01
C ASP A 55 -16.26 -18.90 -0.51
N VAL A 56 -15.10 -19.37 -0.02
CA VAL A 56 -14.69 -19.20 1.38
C VAL A 56 -14.53 -17.71 1.71
N LEU A 57 -13.89 -16.95 0.82
CA LEU A 57 -13.72 -15.51 1.00
C LEU A 57 -15.07 -14.77 0.99
N ILE A 58 -15.99 -15.13 0.09
CA ILE A 58 -17.34 -14.55 0.06
C ILE A 58 -18.07 -14.86 1.37
N GLU A 59 -18.05 -16.11 1.85
CA GLU A 59 -18.66 -16.48 3.13
C GLU A 59 -18.12 -15.64 4.29
N ILE A 60 -16.78 -15.50 4.36
CA ILE A 60 -16.09 -14.71 5.38
C ILE A 60 -16.50 -13.23 5.33
N LEU A 61 -16.47 -12.64 4.13
CA LEU A 61 -16.77 -11.22 3.94
C LEU A 61 -18.25 -10.91 4.14
N GLU A 62 -19.15 -11.81 3.73
CA GLU A 62 -20.58 -11.73 4.00
C GLU A 62 -20.84 -11.71 5.51
N LYS A 63 -20.23 -12.64 6.26
CA LYS A 63 -20.32 -12.65 7.72
C LYS A 63 -19.76 -11.37 8.32
N GLY A 64 -18.66 -10.85 7.77
CA GLY A 64 -18.08 -9.57 8.13
C GLY A 64 -19.01 -8.36 7.98
N ARG A 65 -20.04 -8.43 7.13
CA ARG A 65 -21.02 -7.33 6.94
C ARG A 65 -21.93 -7.10 8.15
N GLU A 66 -22.02 -8.04 9.09
CA GLU A 66 -22.68 -7.81 10.38
C GLU A 66 -22.02 -6.65 11.15
N VAL A 67 -20.70 -6.49 10.98
CA VAL A 67 -19.89 -5.50 11.70
C VAL A 67 -19.45 -4.34 10.80
N ALA A 68 -19.07 -4.63 9.57
CA ALA A 68 -18.53 -3.64 8.63
C ALA A 68 -19.61 -2.61 8.21
N ARG A 69 -19.21 -1.34 8.11
CA ARG A 69 -20.11 -0.21 7.76
C ARG A 69 -19.52 0.76 6.73
N GLY A 70 -18.24 0.60 6.40
CA GLY A 70 -17.51 1.48 5.51
C GLY A 70 -18.05 1.51 4.08
N ASP A 71 -17.63 2.55 3.36
CA ASP A 71 -18.04 2.87 1.99
C ASP A 71 -17.23 2.14 0.92
N MET A 72 -16.16 1.49 1.32
CA MET A 72 -15.26 0.77 0.42
C MET A 72 -15.29 -0.72 0.75
N ALA A 73 -15.11 -1.56 -0.27
CA ALA A 73 -14.82 -2.97 -0.03
C ALA A 73 -13.55 -3.10 0.83
N PRO A 74 -13.48 -4.07 1.76
CA PRO A 74 -12.29 -4.25 2.58
C PRO A 74 -11.04 -4.32 1.71
N ALA A 75 -10.04 -3.49 2.03
CA ALA A 75 -8.74 -3.59 1.41
C ALA A 75 -8.04 -4.82 1.99
N MET A 76 -7.93 -5.87 1.18
CA MET A 76 -7.37 -7.15 1.61
C MET A 76 -5.96 -7.31 1.06
N PHE A 77 -4.97 -7.43 1.96
CA PHE A 77 -3.60 -7.76 1.62
C PHE A 77 -3.20 -9.13 2.19
N PRO A 78 -3.96 -10.22 1.90
CA PRO A 78 -3.63 -11.52 2.45
C PRO A 78 -2.27 -11.96 1.92
N ARG A 79 -1.41 -12.39 2.84
CA ARG A 79 -0.18 -13.07 2.45
C ARG A 79 -0.52 -14.44 1.85
N ASN A 80 0.38 -14.99 1.05
CA ASN A 80 0.18 -16.28 0.38
C ASN A 80 1.01 -17.39 1.06
N PRO A 81 0.49 -18.08 2.09
CA PRO A 81 1.28 -19.10 2.77
C PRO A 81 1.62 -20.32 1.88
N ILE A 82 0.84 -20.59 0.84
CA ILE A 82 1.16 -21.64 -0.15
C ILE A 82 2.37 -21.21 -0.98
N GLY A 83 2.37 -19.97 -1.48
CA GLY A 83 3.50 -19.39 -2.22
C GLY A 83 4.77 -19.36 -1.38
N MET A 84 4.66 -18.89 -0.12
CA MET A 84 5.74 -18.86 0.86
C MET A 84 6.35 -20.25 1.12
N MET A 85 5.52 -21.31 1.14
CA MET A 85 5.98 -22.69 1.31
C MET A 85 6.89 -23.13 0.16
N PHE A 86 6.52 -22.84 -1.10
CA PHE A 86 7.35 -23.19 -2.26
C PHE A 86 8.63 -22.36 -2.33
N GLN A 87 8.53 -21.08 -1.96
CA GLN A 87 9.67 -20.19 -1.79
C GLN A 87 10.62 -20.66 -0.67
N GLN A 88 10.10 -21.34 0.36
CA GLN A 88 10.77 -21.50 1.65
C GLN A 88 11.21 -20.13 2.15
N SER A 89 10.24 -19.20 2.18
CA SER A 89 10.46 -17.79 2.48
C SER A 89 11.07 -17.62 3.87
N LEU A 90 12.01 -16.68 3.96
CA LEU A 90 12.56 -16.16 5.20
C LEU A 90 12.08 -14.73 5.46
N VAL A 91 11.45 -14.10 4.47
CA VAL A 91 10.91 -12.74 4.55
C VAL A 91 9.59 -12.77 5.31
N ASN A 92 8.74 -13.75 5.02
CA ASN A 92 7.48 -13.97 5.73
C ASN A 92 7.44 -15.37 6.32
N GLU A 93 6.95 -15.51 7.55
CA GLU A 93 6.88 -16.78 8.26
C GLU A 93 5.54 -16.94 8.99
N MET A 94 4.89 -18.10 8.80
CA MET A 94 3.67 -18.46 9.53
C MET A 94 4.00 -18.80 10.98
N SER A 95 3.41 -18.08 11.94
CA SER A 95 3.57 -18.37 13.36
C SER A 95 2.66 -19.52 13.80
N LYS A 96 2.90 -20.05 15.01
CA LYS A 96 2.03 -21.07 15.63
C LYS A 96 0.60 -20.59 15.90
N THR A 97 0.37 -19.27 15.95
CA THR A 97 -0.95 -18.68 16.17
C THR A 97 -1.70 -18.40 14.87
N GLY A 98 -1.13 -18.74 13.71
CA GLY A 98 -1.73 -18.48 12.41
C GLY A 98 -1.44 -17.09 11.84
N MET A 99 -0.66 -16.26 12.55
CA MET A 99 -0.28 -14.93 12.07
C MET A 99 0.99 -15.02 11.24
N ILE A 100 0.97 -14.47 10.03
CA ILE A 100 2.16 -14.37 9.18
C ILE A 100 2.93 -13.12 9.59
N GLN A 101 4.20 -13.31 9.93
CA GLN A 101 5.08 -12.26 10.44
C GLN A 101 6.24 -12.02 9.47
N HIS A 102 6.77 -10.80 9.50
CA HIS A 102 8.01 -10.41 8.79
C HIS A 102 9.16 -10.33 9.81
N PRO A 103 9.87 -11.43 10.10
CA PRO A 103 10.96 -11.40 11.06
C PRO A 103 12.13 -10.58 10.53
N GLU A 104 12.77 -9.83 11.43
CA GLU A 104 13.96 -9.07 11.07
C GLU A 104 15.11 -10.02 10.65
N ARG A 105 15.59 -9.84 9.42
CA ARG A 105 16.73 -10.56 8.86
C ARG A 105 17.59 -9.64 8.00
N THR A 106 18.84 -10.03 7.80
CA THR A 106 19.78 -9.36 6.91
C THR A 106 20.06 -10.25 5.71
N PHE A 107 19.89 -9.71 4.50
CA PHE A 107 20.09 -10.42 3.24
C PHE A 107 21.17 -9.77 2.36
N MET A 108 21.70 -8.61 2.75
CA MET A 108 22.85 -7.93 2.14
C MET A 108 23.92 -7.71 3.20
N GLU A 109 25.16 -8.05 2.90
CA GLU A 109 26.32 -7.78 3.76
C GLU A 109 26.85 -6.35 3.60
N GLU A 110 27.70 -5.98 4.54
CA GLU A 110 28.08 -4.60 4.78
C GLU A 110 29.09 -4.04 3.74
N ASP A 111 29.83 -4.95 3.11
CA ASP A 111 30.80 -4.73 2.04
C ASP A 111 30.17 -4.88 0.63
N GLU A 112 28.89 -5.23 0.53
CA GLU A 112 28.19 -5.45 -0.74
C GLU A 112 27.50 -4.18 -1.32
N TYR A 113 27.64 -3.03 -0.65
CA TYR A 113 27.04 -1.77 -1.10
C TYR A 113 27.45 -1.38 -2.53
N ASP A 114 28.72 -1.57 -2.89
CA ASP A 114 29.21 -1.22 -4.22
C ASP A 114 28.57 -2.07 -5.32
N GLU A 115 28.24 -3.34 -5.03
CA GLU A 115 27.53 -4.21 -5.96
C GLU A 115 26.07 -3.78 -6.11
N LEU A 116 25.40 -3.46 -4.99
CA LEU A 116 24.04 -2.91 -5.01
C LEU A 116 23.98 -1.61 -5.81
N ILE A 117 24.91 -0.67 -5.56
CA ILE A 117 24.95 0.63 -6.24
C ILE A 117 25.14 0.45 -7.75
N LYS A 118 26.02 -0.49 -8.14
CA LYS A 118 26.37 -0.69 -9.55
C LYS A 118 25.20 -1.22 -10.37
N ASN A 119 24.48 -2.23 -9.87
CA ASN A 119 23.36 -2.87 -10.57
C ASN A 119 22.30 -3.33 -9.56
N PRO A 120 21.43 -2.42 -9.07
CA PRO A 120 20.56 -2.74 -7.95
C PRO A 120 19.62 -3.90 -8.22
N HIS A 121 18.98 -3.93 -9.39
CA HIS A 121 18.04 -4.99 -9.74
C HIS A 121 18.71 -6.36 -9.91
N GLU A 122 19.87 -6.42 -10.56
CA GLU A 122 20.64 -7.65 -10.71
C GLU A 122 21.14 -8.15 -9.35
N PHE A 123 21.66 -7.26 -8.50
CA PHE A 123 22.07 -7.62 -7.14
C PHE A 123 20.92 -8.22 -6.33
N LEU A 124 19.74 -7.59 -6.44
CA LEU A 124 18.50 -8.06 -5.85
C LEU A 124 18.10 -9.45 -6.35
N MET A 125 18.09 -9.67 -7.66
CA MET A 125 17.69 -10.94 -8.28
C MET A 125 18.70 -12.08 -8.08
N GLU A 126 20.00 -11.78 -8.14
CA GLU A 126 21.06 -12.79 -8.13
C GLU A 126 21.50 -13.15 -6.71
N LYS A 127 21.51 -12.19 -5.79
CA LYS A 127 21.99 -12.41 -4.41
C LYS A 127 20.87 -12.38 -3.39
N CYS A 128 20.08 -11.31 -3.33
CA CYS A 128 19.11 -11.13 -2.25
C CYS A 128 17.95 -12.11 -2.35
N LEU A 129 17.36 -12.27 -3.53
CA LEU A 129 16.20 -13.13 -3.76
C LEU A 129 16.47 -14.61 -3.40
N PRO A 130 17.60 -15.23 -3.78
CA PRO A 130 17.96 -16.57 -3.31
C PRO A 130 18.25 -16.66 -1.80
N ARG A 131 18.78 -15.60 -1.18
CA ARG A 131 19.03 -15.57 0.27
C ARG A 131 17.72 -15.49 1.05
N MET A 132 16.76 -14.71 0.56
CA MET A 132 15.41 -14.55 1.11
C MET A 132 14.56 -15.81 0.98
N ASN A 133 14.81 -16.63 -0.02
CA ASN A 133 13.96 -17.77 -0.36
C ASN A 133 14.81 -19.03 -0.56
N LYS A 134 14.92 -19.86 0.49
CA LYS A 134 15.78 -21.07 0.46
C LYS A 134 15.40 -22.05 -0.65
N GLY A 135 14.16 -22.01 -1.12
CA GLY A 135 13.67 -22.79 -2.25
C GLY A 135 14.31 -22.42 -3.58
N TYR A 136 14.88 -21.22 -3.71
CA TYR A 136 15.53 -20.71 -4.92
C TYR A 136 17.05 -20.93 -4.94
N ALA A 137 17.64 -21.26 -3.79
CA ALA A 137 19.08 -21.49 -3.63
C ALA A 137 19.55 -22.91 -4.03
N LYS A 138 18.63 -23.81 -4.42
CA LYS A 138 18.92 -25.23 -4.70
C LYS A 138 19.29 -25.53 -6.17
N GLY A 139 19.82 -24.54 -6.87
CA GLY A 139 20.13 -24.60 -8.31
C GLY A 139 18.96 -24.23 -9.22
N GLU A 140 19.26 -24.08 -10.51
CA GLU A 140 18.37 -23.46 -11.51
C GLU A 140 17.05 -24.22 -11.71
N VAL A 141 17.11 -25.56 -11.78
CA VAL A 141 15.92 -26.41 -11.97
C VAL A 141 14.94 -26.25 -10.81
N HIS A 142 15.45 -26.32 -9.56
CA HIS A 142 14.60 -26.13 -8.38
C HIS A 142 14.03 -24.71 -8.32
N ARG A 143 14.84 -23.70 -8.66
CA ARG A 143 14.41 -22.31 -8.71
C ARG A 143 13.26 -22.11 -9.70
N ALA A 144 13.39 -22.60 -10.94
CA ALA A 144 12.36 -22.49 -11.96
C ALA A 144 11.04 -23.16 -11.53
N LEU A 145 11.12 -24.40 -11.02
CA LEU A 145 9.94 -25.13 -10.58
C LEU A 145 9.25 -24.50 -9.36
N ASN A 146 10.02 -24.05 -8.36
CA ASN A 146 9.47 -23.40 -7.18
C ASN A 146 8.90 -22.02 -7.50
N PHE A 147 9.54 -21.26 -8.39
CA PHE A 147 9.02 -19.99 -8.87
C PHE A 147 7.70 -20.18 -9.64
N ALA A 148 7.62 -21.17 -10.52
CA ALA A 148 6.38 -21.49 -11.23
C ALA A 148 5.24 -21.86 -10.27
N LYS A 149 5.50 -22.68 -9.25
CA LYS A 149 4.50 -23.04 -8.22
C LYS A 149 4.07 -21.84 -7.40
N TYR A 150 5.01 -20.98 -6.99
CA TYR A 150 4.72 -19.71 -6.33
C TYR A 150 3.79 -18.84 -7.21
N LEU A 151 4.17 -18.60 -8.46
CA LEU A 151 3.41 -17.76 -9.38
C LEU A 151 1.98 -18.29 -9.59
N LEU A 152 1.83 -19.60 -9.84
CA LEU A 152 0.51 -20.24 -9.99
C LEU A 152 -0.33 -20.06 -8.73
N SER A 153 0.23 -20.29 -7.54
CA SER A 153 -0.48 -20.09 -6.28
C SER A 153 -0.87 -18.62 -6.03
N ALA A 154 -0.04 -17.66 -6.46
CA ALA A 154 -0.32 -16.24 -6.35
C ALA A 154 -1.44 -15.81 -7.31
N MET A 155 -1.45 -16.38 -8.53
CA MET A 155 -2.53 -16.17 -9.50
C MET A 155 -3.86 -16.73 -9.01
N ASP A 156 -3.87 -17.94 -8.44
CA ASP A 156 -5.09 -18.55 -7.87
C ASP A 156 -5.65 -17.71 -6.72
N GLN A 157 -4.80 -17.28 -5.78
CA GLN A 157 -5.22 -16.40 -4.68
C GLN A 157 -5.73 -15.05 -5.19
N SER A 158 -5.02 -14.42 -6.13
CA SER A 158 -5.41 -13.13 -6.73
C SER A 158 -6.77 -13.23 -7.43
N ARG A 159 -7.02 -14.32 -8.16
CA ARG A 159 -8.32 -14.60 -8.79
C ARG A 159 -9.42 -14.79 -7.74
N ALA A 160 -9.16 -15.55 -6.69
CA ALA A 160 -10.12 -15.78 -5.61
C ALA A 160 -10.54 -14.46 -4.93
N LEU A 161 -9.56 -13.60 -4.62
CA LEU A 161 -9.80 -12.27 -4.05
C LEU A 161 -10.58 -11.37 -5.00
N ALA A 162 -10.18 -11.30 -6.27
CA ALA A 162 -10.86 -10.47 -7.26
C ALA A 162 -12.35 -10.84 -7.37
N VAL A 163 -12.68 -12.13 -7.43
CA VAL A 163 -14.07 -12.61 -7.48
C VAL A 163 -14.83 -12.25 -6.19
N ALA A 164 -14.23 -12.51 -5.02
CA ALA A 164 -14.88 -12.26 -3.74
C ALA A 164 -15.14 -10.75 -3.50
N THR A 165 -14.11 -9.91 -3.69
CA THR A 165 -14.23 -8.46 -3.54
C THR A 165 -15.23 -7.87 -4.54
N ALA A 166 -15.22 -8.29 -5.81
CA ALA A 166 -16.20 -7.82 -6.79
C ALA A 166 -17.64 -8.20 -6.39
N THR A 167 -17.84 -9.42 -5.91
CA THR A 167 -19.14 -9.93 -5.45
C THR A 167 -19.68 -9.10 -4.29
N ILE A 168 -18.87 -8.90 -3.24
CA ILE A 168 -19.27 -8.11 -2.06
C ILE A 168 -19.52 -6.65 -2.46
N ARG A 169 -18.67 -6.08 -3.32
CA ARG A 169 -18.84 -4.72 -3.84
C ARG A 169 -20.19 -4.56 -4.53
N GLU A 170 -20.55 -5.50 -5.40
CA GLU A 170 -21.79 -5.45 -6.19
C GLU A 170 -23.04 -5.68 -5.34
N ARG A 171 -22.97 -6.54 -4.32
CA ARG A 171 -24.11 -6.79 -3.41
C ARG A 171 -24.41 -5.61 -2.49
N TYR A 172 -23.38 -4.88 -2.08
CA TYR A 172 -23.49 -3.82 -1.05
C TYR A 172 -23.24 -2.40 -1.58
N GLY A 173 -23.03 -2.26 -2.89
CA GLY A 173 -22.84 -0.98 -3.58
C GLY A 173 -21.61 -0.24 -3.09
N LEU A 174 -20.51 -0.95 -2.83
CA LEU A 174 -19.29 -0.37 -2.25
C LEU A 174 -18.44 0.30 -3.34
N PHE A 175 -17.65 1.29 -2.92
CA PHE A 175 -16.59 1.87 -3.74
C PHE A 175 -15.44 0.88 -3.93
N ALA A 176 -14.80 0.95 -5.08
CA ALA A 176 -13.51 0.33 -5.36
C ALA A 176 -12.70 1.24 -6.28
N TYR A 177 -11.37 1.16 -6.17
CA TYR A 177 -10.50 1.81 -7.12
C TYR A 177 -10.71 1.25 -8.53
N PRO A 178 -10.58 2.08 -9.59
CA PRO A 178 -10.51 1.58 -10.95
C PRO A 178 -9.41 0.52 -11.09
N GLU A 179 -9.66 -0.54 -11.86
CA GLU A 179 -8.70 -1.62 -12.06
C GLU A 179 -7.38 -1.08 -12.62
N GLY A 180 -6.25 -1.53 -12.05
CA GLY A 180 -4.92 -1.10 -12.46
C GLY A 180 -4.53 0.32 -12.05
N SER A 181 -5.39 1.05 -11.32
CA SER A 181 -5.12 2.41 -10.84
C SER A 181 -4.46 2.50 -9.47
N THR A 182 -4.15 1.36 -8.86
CA THR A 182 -3.33 1.29 -7.64
C THR A 182 -2.01 0.57 -7.87
N ALA A 183 -0.98 0.98 -7.14
CA ALA A 183 0.33 0.32 -7.10
C ALA A 183 0.95 0.52 -5.71
N LEU A 184 1.80 -0.42 -5.28
CA LEU A 184 2.66 -0.20 -4.12
C LEU A 184 3.88 0.63 -4.55
N GLN A 185 4.38 1.43 -3.64
CA GLN A 185 5.60 2.20 -3.77
C GLN A 185 6.45 1.98 -2.51
N ALA A 186 7.76 2.16 -2.63
CA ALA A 186 8.69 2.00 -1.52
C ALA A 186 9.58 3.24 -1.36
N VAL A 187 9.91 3.58 -0.13
CA VAL A 187 10.98 4.56 0.15
C VAL A 187 12.30 3.81 0.05
N PRO A 188 13.34 4.32 -0.64
CA PRO A 188 14.60 3.59 -0.76
C PRO A 188 15.23 3.23 0.59
N PHE A 189 15.12 4.13 1.59
CA PHE A 189 15.60 3.87 2.94
C PHE A 189 14.87 2.68 3.58
N ASP A 190 13.53 2.70 3.56
CA ASP A 190 12.71 1.59 4.06
C ASP A 190 12.98 0.30 3.29
N PHE A 191 13.10 0.36 1.96
CA PHE A 191 13.41 -0.80 1.14
C PHE A 191 14.73 -1.47 1.55
N ILE A 192 15.79 -0.68 1.81
CA ILE A 192 17.05 -1.21 2.31
C ILE A 192 16.88 -1.75 3.74
N ALA A 193 16.15 -1.06 4.61
CA ALA A 193 15.92 -1.50 5.98
C ALA A 193 15.12 -2.80 6.07
N ASP A 194 14.00 -2.90 5.36
CA ASP A 194 13.04 -4.00 5.44
C ASP A 194 13.54 -5.28 4.77
N PHE A 195 14.26 -5.13 3.65
CA PHE A 195 14.62 -6.25 2.78
C PHE A 195 16.11 -6.54 2.72
N LEU A 196 17.00 -5.60 3.03
CA LEU A 196 18.44 -5.81 2.81
C LEU A 196 19.23 -5.89 4.12
N ARG A 197 19.16 -4.83 4.93
CA ARG A 197 20.04 -4.65 6.09
C ARG A 197 19.36 -5.04 7.41
N GLY A 198 18.05 -4.88 7.52
CA GLY A 198 17.33 -5.06 8.78
C GLY A 198 17.45 -3.83 9.69
N PHE A 199 16.53 -3.73 10.66
CA PHE A 199 16.41 -2.62 11.60
C PHE A 199 17.63 -2.47 12.52
N SER A 200 18.33 -3.56 12.83
CA SER A 200 19.50 -3.57 13.70
C SER A 200 20.78 -3.11 13.00
N LYS A 201 20.89 -3.26 11.67
CA LYS A 201 22.11 -2.93 10.93
C LYS A 201 22.03 -1.57 10.25
N ILE A 202 20.86 -1.15 9.79
CA ILE A 202 20.72 0.13 9.08
C ILE A 202 21.23 1.35 9.90
N PRO A 203 21.08 1.44 11.24
CA PRO A 203 21.64 2.55 12.00
C PRO A 203 23.17 2.52 12.08
N LEU A 204 23.79 1.32 12.03
CA LEU A 204 25.24 1.19 11.95
C LEU A 204 25.75 1.70 10.61
N ASP A 205 25.01 1.43 9.53
CA ASP A 205 25.36 1.84 8.18
C ASP A 205 25.27 3.37 8.04
N MET A 206 24.25 4.01 8.61
CA MET A 206 24.14 5.48 8.70
C MET A 206 25.37 6.12 9.36
N ARG A 207 25.96 5.46 10.37
CA ARG A 207 27.12 5.98 11.09
C ARG A 207 28.45 5.67 10.41
N ARG A 208 28.61 4.45 9.88
CA ARG A 208 29.90 3.92 9.42
C ARG A 208 30.11 4.05 7.91
N ARG A 209 29.04 4.14 7.13
CA ARG A 209 29.08 4.30 5.67
C ARG A 209 27.94 5.17 5.12
N PRO A 210 27.76 6.39 5.68
CA PRO A 210 26.66 7.26 5.29
C PRO A 210 26.63 7.55 3.78
N GLU A 211 27.80 7.74 3.15
CA GLU A 211 27.92 8.03 1.73
C GLU A 211 27.42 6.87 0.87
N LYS A 212 27.81 5.63 1.22
CA LYS A 212 27.36 4.43 0.51
C LYS A 212 25.88 4.17 0.63
N LEU A 213 25.30 4.44 1.81
CA LEU A 213 23.86 4.34 1.99
C LEU A 213 23.11 5.35 1.12
N LEU A 214 23.58 6.61 1.06
CA LEU A 214 23.00 7.64 0.19
C LEU A 214 23.12 7.27 -1.30
N GLU A 215 24.30 6.81 -1.74
CA GLU A 215 24.52 6.34 -3.11
C GLU A 215 23.59 5.17 -3.47
N ALA A 216 23.40 4.21 -2.57
CA ALA A 216 22.53 3.06 -2.80
C ALA A 216 21.06 3.46 -2.92
N MET A 217 20.59 4.42 -2.11
CA MET A 217 19.23 4.92 -2.20
C MET A 217 18.95 5.61 -3.53
N GLU A 218 19.87 6.44 -4.01
CA GLU A 218 19.76 7.08 -5.33
C GLU A 218 19.86 6.05 -6.47
N ALA A 219 20.73 5.06 -6.35
CA ALA A 219 20.86 3.98 -7.33
C ALA A 219 19.60 3.12 -7.45
N LEU A 220 18.88 2.89 -6.34
CA LEU A 220 17.61 2.15 -6.33
C LEU A 220 16.46 2.90 -7.01
N MET A 221 16.52 4.23 -7.11
CA MET A 221 15.41 5.05 -7.58
C MET A 221 14.84 4.61 -8.93
N PRO A 222 15.61 4.39 -10.02
CA PRO A 222 15.05 3.96 -11.30
C PRO A 222 14.21 2.68 -11.19
N TYR A 223 14.67 1.70 -10.40
CA TYR A 223 13.94 0.45 -10.18
C TYR A 223 12.65 0.66 -9.38
N LEU A 224 12.70 1.40 -8.27
CA LEU A 224 11.50 1.68 -7.44
C LEU A 224 10.47 2.53 -8.20
N ILE A 225 10.96 3.49 -8.99
CA ILE A 225 10.16 4.30 -9.92
C ILE A 225 9.48 3.42 -10.99
N TYR A 226 10.14 2.35 -11.44
CA TYR A 226 9.58 1.37 -12.38
C TYR A 226 8.54 0.47 -11.72
N MET A 227 8.84 -0.05 -10.53
CA MET A 227 7.95 -0.93 -9.77
C MET A 227 6.63 -0.24 -9.39
N GLY A 228 6.70 1.00 -8.93
CA GLY A 228 5.54 1.79 -8.54
C GLY A 228 4.76 2.41 -9.70
N ARG A 229 4.78 1.83 -10.91
CA ARG A 229 3.98 2.34 -12.05
C ARG A 229 2.56 1.77 -11.99
N ASN A 230 1.58 2.65 -12.01
CA ASN A 230 0.17 2.28 -12.19
C ASN A 230 -0.07 1.93 -13.67
N LYS A 231 -0.88 0.90 -13.92
CA LYS A 231 -1.28 0.53 -15.29
C LYS A 231 -2.28 1.52 -15.88
N VAL A 232 -3.10 2.12 -15.03
CA VAL A 232 -4.11 3.11 -15.38
C VAL A 232 -3.93 4.32 -14.48
N GLN A 233 -3.85 5.51 -15.06
CA GLN A 233 -3.86 6.76 -14.30
C GLN A 233 -5.29 7.16 -13.98
N SER A 234 -5.57 7.48 -12.73
CA SER A 234 -6.90 7.94 -12.32
C SER A 234 -6.83 8.82 -11.08
N PRO A 235 -7.65 9.88 -10.98
CA PRO A 235 -7.78 10.65 -9.74
C PRO A 235 -8.31 9.79 -8.58
N LEU A 236 -9.04 8.71 -8.88
CA LEU A 236 -9.52 7.76 -7.87
C LEU A 236 -8.40 6.83 -7.38
N GLY A 237 -7.46 6.46 -8.24
CA GLY A 237 -6.33 5.59 -7.92
C GLY A 237 -5.29 6.22 -7.00
N CYS A 238 -4.24 5.46 -6.64
CA CYS A 238 -3.08 5.99 -5.91
C CYS A 238 -1.83 5.10 -6.01
N ASN A 239 -0.69 5.66 -5.64
CA ASN A 239 0.49 4.91 -5.21
C ASN A 239 0.46 4.80 -3.69
N MET A 240 0.34 3.59 -3.17
CA MET A 240 0.32 3.32 -1.73
C MET A 240 1.73 3.10 -1.20
N ILE A 241 2.07 3.73 -0.09
CA ILE A 241 3.37 3.59 0.57
C ILE A 241 3.17 3.51 2.08
N MET A 242 3.94 2.64 2.74
CA MET A 242 4.00 2.48 4.20
C MET A 242 5.39 2.96 4.64
N THR A 243 5.45 3.85 5.62
CA THR A 243 6.71 4.48 6.04
C THR A 243 7.23 3.86 7.33
N HIS A 244 8.15 2.90 7.26
CA HIS A 244 8.53 2.12 8.44
C HIS A 244 9.61 2.81 9.29
N MET A 245 10.60 3.47 8.68
CA MET A 245 11.79 3.96 9.42
C MET A 245 11.72 5.40 9.89
N ALA A 246 10.95 6.27 9.23
CA ALA A 246 10.99 7.72 9.47
C ALA A 246 10.75 8.11 10.93
N ALA A 247 9.79 7.46 11.60
CA ALA A 247 9.46 7.75 13.00
C ALA A 247 10.59 7.40 13.98
N PHE A 248 11.52 6.52 13.60
CA PHE A 248 12.71 6.17 14.38
C PHE A 248 13.86 7.16 14.20
N LEU A 249 13.82 8.01 13.17
CA LEU A 249 14.86 8.98 12.88
C LEU A 249 14.64 10.29 13.64
N ASN A 250 15.73 10.86 14.16
CA ASN A 250 15.73 12.27 14.55
C ASN A 250 15.65 13.15 13.30
N THR A 251 15.35 14.44 13.47
CA THR A 251 15.13 15.36 12.35
C THR A 251 16.34 15.47 11.40
N LYS A 252 17.56 15.51 11.93
CA LYS A 252 18.77 15.60 11.13
C LYS A 252 18.99 14.35 10.26
N ASP A 253 18.75 13.17 10.82
CA ASP A 253 18.89 11.91 10.10
C ASP A 253 17.75 11.72 9.08
N PHE A 254 16.54 12.14 9.41
CA PHE A 254 15.41 12.17 8.47
C PHE A 254 15.72 13.06 7.25
N GLU A 255 16.16 14.29 7.49
CA GLU A 255 16.55 15.25 6.44
C GLU A 255 17.64 14.70 5.53
N LYS A 256 18.61 13.98 6.11
CA LYS A 256 19.74 13.45 5.36
C LYS A 256 19.39 12.18 4.59
N PHE A 257 18.78 11.19 5.25
CA PHE A 257 18.70 9.83 4.72
C PHE A 257 17.31 9.44 4.22
N TYR A 258 16.25 10.12 4.65
CA TYR A 258 14.88 9.68 4.35
C TYR A 258 14.18 10.63 3.39
N TRP A 259 14.14 11.92 3.77
CA TRP A 259 13.37 12.93 3.06
C TRP A 259 13.73 13.09 1.58
N PRO A 260 15.01 13.18 1.17
CA PRO A 260 15.35 13.57 -0.20
C PRO A 260 14.78 12.63 -1.25
N THR A 261 14.92 11.31 -1.07
CA THR A 261 14.39 10.34 -2.03
C THR A 261 12.89 10.10 -1.87
N PHE A 262 12.36 10.14 -0.63
CA PHE A 262 10.93 10.03 -0.39
C PHE A 262 10.17 11.16 -1.08
N TYR A 263 10.63 12.41 -0.90
CA TYR A 263 10.11 13.60 -1.54
C TYR A 263 10.09 13.47 -3.07
N LYS A 264 11.21 13.07 -3.68
CA LYS A 264 11.31 12.87 -5.13
C LYS A 264 10.33 11.81 -5.62
N ILE A 265 10.20 10.67 -4.94
CA ILE A 265 9.24 9.62 -5.33
C ILE A 265 7.80 10.15 -5.33
N CYS A 266 7.39 10.87 -4.28
CA CYS A 266 6.03 11.40 -4.19
C CYS A 266 5.72 12.34 -5.36
N HIS A 267 6.67 13.21 -5.71
CA HIS A 267 6.55 14.13 -6.83
C HIS A 267 6.58 13.41 -8.19
N ILE A 268 7.41 12.39 -8.37
CA ILE A 268 7.45 11.57 -9.60
C ILE A 268 6.12 10.85 -9.84
N CYS A 269 5.46 10.35 -8.78
CA CYS A 269 4.11 9.80 -8.91
C CYS A 269 3.11 10.87 -9.35
N ALA A 270 3.18 12.07 -8.77
CA ALA A 270 2.31 13.19 -9.13
C ALA A 270 2.55 13.70 -10.56
N GLU A 271 3.79 13.76 -11.04
CA GLU A 271 4.13 14.07 -12.43
C GLU A 271 3.44 13.13 -13.43
N ARG A 272 3.19 11.88 -13.04
CA ARG A 272 2.46 10.87 -13.82
C ARG A 272 0.94 10.98 -13.67
N GLY A 273 0.43 12.03 -13.04
CA GLY A 273 -0.99 12.21 -12.77
C GLY A 273 -1.54 11.32 -11.66
N GLN A 274 -0.70 10.67 -10.85
CA GLN A 274 -1.13 9.76 -9.79
C GLN A 274 -0.89 10.37 -8.39
N ALA A 275 -1.90 10.31 -7.52
CA ALA A 275 -1.74 10.73 -6.12
C ALA A 275 -0.99 9.68 -5.28
N MET A 276 -0.27 10.12 -4.26
CA MET A 276 0.26 9.25 -3.21
C MET A 276 -0.80 9.00 -2.14
N SER A 277 -0.82 7.79 -1.60
CA SER A 277 -1.49 7.42 -0.35
C SER A 277 -0.45 6.89 0.63
N ILE A 278 -0.20 7.64 1.69
CA ILE A 278 0.96 7.46 2.56
C ILE A 278 0.46 7.09 3.94
N PHE A 279 0.76 5.86 4.37
CA PHE A 279 0.60 5.46 5.77
C PHE A 279 1.81 5.94 6.56
N LEU A 280 1.57 6.92 7.41
CA LEU A 280 2.53 7.55 8.31
C LEU A 280 2.56 6.75 9.62
N GLU A 281 3.40 5.72 9.68
CA GLU A 281 3.61 4.93 10.91
C GLU A 281 4.36 5.75 11.95
N GLY A 282 3.98 5.58 13.21
CA GLY A 282 4.45 6.40 14.31
C GLY A 282 3.92 7.84 14.29
N ASP A 283 4.56 8.71 15.06
CA ASP A 283 4.18 10.13 15.16
C ASP A 283 5.03 11.01 14.24
N TRP A 284 4.36 11.60 13.23
CA TRP A 284 4.94 12.49 12.22
C TRP A 284 4.74 13.98 12.51
N THR A 285 4.21 14.37 13.67
CA THR A 285 3.92 15.77 14.03
C THR A 285 5.15 16.69 13.89
N ARG A 286 6.36 16.16 14.14
CA ARG A 286 7.62 16.92 13.98
C ARG A 286 8.03 17.17 12.52
N PHE A 287 7.40 16.50 11.57
CA PHE A 287 7.71 16.57 10.13
C PHE A 287 6.64 17.28 9.31
N LEU A 288 5.72 18.01 9.95
CA LEU A 288 4.62 18.68 9.24
C LEU A 288 5.10 19.71 8.19
N ASP A 289 6.24 20.38 8.40
CA ASP A 289 6.83 21.27 7.40
C ASP A 289 7.21 20.52 6.12
N TYR A 290 7.84 19.36 6.28
CA TYR A 290 8.19 18.47 5.17
C TYR A 290 6.93 17.97 4.46
N LEU A 291 5.96 17.45 5.21
CA LEU A 291 4.71 16.96 4.63
C LEU A 291 3.99 18.05 3.81
N GLN A 292 4.04 19.32 4.25
CA GLN A 292 3.46 20.44 3.52
C GLN A 292 4.07 20.65 2.12
N GLU A 293 5.31 20.21 1.87
CA GLU A 293 5.98 20.32 0.57
C GLU A 293 5.54 19.25 -0.45
N LEU A 294 4.81 18.21 -0.03
CA LEU A 294 4.33 17.16 -0.92
C LEU A 294 3.29 17.70 -1.93
N PRO A 295 3.01 16.97 -3.03
CA PRO A 295 1.97 17.37 -3.98
C PRO A 295 0.58 17.52 -3.34
N GLN A 296 -0.18 18.51 -3.79
CA GLN A 296 -1.58 18.71 -3.40
C GLN A 296 -2.43 17.47 -3.73
N GLY A 297 -3.34 17.13 -2.81
CA GLY A 297 -4.17 15.92 -2.91
C GLY A 297 -3.47 14.64 -2.48
N THR A 298 -2.24 14.72 -1.93
CA THR A 298 -1.62 13.58 -1.25
C THR A 298 -2.51 13.13 -0.09
N ARG A 299 -2.76 11.82 0.00
CA ARG A 299 -3.61 11.20 1.02
C ARG A 299 -2.69 10.74 2.15
N LEU A 300 -2.88 11.27 3.34
CA LEU A 300 -2.11 10.95 4.52
C LEU A 300 -2.99 10.17 5.49
N TYR A 301 -2.52 8.98 5.84
CA TYR A 301 -3.13 8.10 6.81
C TYR A 301 -2.21 8.04 8.04
N MET A 302 -2.67 8.57 9.17
CA MET A 302 -1.86 8.71 10.38
C MET A 302 -2.14 7.59 11.39
N GLU A 303 -1.07 6.95 11.87
CA GLU A 303 -1.15 6.09 13.05
C GLU A 303 -1.26 6.94 14.32
N TYR A 304 -0.31 7.86 14.54
CA TYR A 304 -0.27 8.75 15.71
C TYR A 304 0.00 10.21 15.34
N GLY A 305 -0.24 11.11 16.29
CA GLY A 305 0.10 12.53 16.20
C GLY A 305 -0.97 13.45 16.74
N ASP A 306 -0.77 14.75 16.55
CA ASP A 306 -1.68 15.81 16.98
C ASP A 306 -2.64 16.22 15.84
N PRO A 307 -3.91 15.76 15.84
CA PRO A 307 -4.83 15.99 14.73
C PRO A 307 -5.12 17.47 14.49
N VAL A 308 -5.03 18.32 15.53
CA VAL A 308 -5.24 19.78 15.40
C VAL A 308 -4.13 20.37 14.55
N LYS A 309 -2.86 20.09 14.88
CA LYS A 309 -1.72 20.59 14.11
C LYS A 309 -1.71 20.08 12.68
N PHE A 310 -2.07 18.82 12.47
CA PHE A 310 -2.21 18.26 11.13
C PHE A 310 -3.28 19.00 10.32
N LYS A 311 -4.46 19.24 10.91
CA LYS A 311 -5.53 19.97 10.24
C LYS A 311 -5.12 21.40 9.90
N GLU A 312 -4.60 22.14 10.88
CA GLU A 312 -4.20 23.54 10.71
C GLU A 312 -3.16 23.71 9.60
N LYS A 313 -2.17 22.82 9.56
CA LYS A 313 -1.04 22.92 8.63
C LYS A 313 -1.34 22.34 7.26
N LEU A 314 -1.95 21.16 7.20
CA LEU A 314 -2.05 20.35 5.98
C LEU A 314 -3.46 20.29 5.40
N GLY A 315 -4.52 20.56 6.18
CA GLY A 315 -5.91 20.25 5.82
C GLY A 315 -6.46 20.96 4.56
N LYS A 316 -5.86 22.07 4.14
CA LYS A 316 -6.23 22.76 2.88
C LYS A 316 -5.57 22.16 1.63
N LYS A 317 -4.54 21.34 1.81
CA LYS A 317 -3.69 20.81 0.72
C LYS A 317 -3.72 19.29 0.63
N MET A 318 -3.73 18.61 1.78
CA MET A 318 -3.67 17.16 1.91
C MET A 318 -5.01 16.59 2.34
N ILE A 319 -5.27 15.35 1.94
CA ILE A 319 -6.43 14.58 2.39
C ILE A 319 -6.01 13.79 3.63
N LEU A 320 -6.70 13.98 4.75
CA LEU A 320 -6.32 13.41 6.05
C LEU A 320 -7.21 12.23 6.43
N SER A 321 -6.63 11.21 7.08
CA SER A 321 -7.34 10.10 7.71
C SER A 321 -6.52 9.47 8.85
N GLY A 322 -7.12 8.54 9.59
CA GLY A 322 -6.48 7.84 10.70
C GLY A 322 -6.75 8.49 12.05
N PHE A 323 -5.76 8.48 12.94
CA PHE A 323 -5.81 8.96 14.33
C PHE A 323 -6.78 8.28 15.29
N TYR A 324 -7.88 7.67 14.83
CA TYR A 324 -8.80 7.00 15.73
C TYR A 324 -8.14 5.75 16.31
N PRO A 325 -7.86 5.70 17.62
CA PRO A 325 -7.10 4.60 18.22
C PRO A 325 -7.95 3.33 18.25
N LEU A 326 -7.63 2.35 17.41
CA LEU A 326 -8.35 1.08 17.31
C LEU A 326 -8.46 0.38 18.67
N THR A 327 -7.38 0.44 19.46
CA THR A 327 -7.29 -0.17 20.80
C THR A 327 -8.34 0.37 21.79
N LEU A 328 -8.84 1.59 21.57
CA LEU A 328 -9.89 2.19 22.39
C LEU A 328 -11.17 1.36 22.34
N LEU A 329 -11.47 0.77 21.17
CA LEU A 329 -12.66 -0.07 20.97
C LEU A 329 -12.68 -1.29 21.88
N LYS A 330 -11.50 -1.80 22.27
CA LYS A 330 -11.41 -2.96 23.16
C LYS A 330 -11.55 -2.59 24.63
N HIS A 331 -10.95 -1.48 25.04
CA HIS A 331 -10.72 -1.19 26.45
C HIS A 331 -11.63 -0.12 27.04
N ALA A 332 -12.27 0.70 26.22
CA ALA A 332 -13.13 1.78 26.69
C ALA A 332 -14.63 1.45 26.64
N SER A 333 -15.42 2.25 27.34
CA SER A 333 -16.87 2.23 27.21
C SER A 333 -17.29 2.72 25.83
N LYS A 334 -18.50 2.33 25.39
CA LYS A 334 -19.13 2.84 24.18
C LYS A 334 -19.12 4.37 24.13
N GLU A 335 -19.52 5.03 25.22
CA GLU A 335 -19.55 6.50 25.34
C GLU A 335 -18.19 7.13 25.02
N LYS A 336 -17.10 6.65 25.65
CA LYS A 336 -15.75 7.16 25.38
C LYS A 336 -15.29 6.93 23.95
N CYS A 337 -15.73 5.85 23.31
CA CYS A 337 -15.45 5.59 21.90
C CYS A 337 -16.16 6.64 21.01
N LEU A 338 -17.43 6.94 21.31
CA LEU A 338 -18.20 7.96 20.60
C LEU A 338 -17.64 9.37 20.83
N ASP A 339 -17.24 9.70 22.06
CA ASP A 339 -16.61 10.99 22.37
C ASP A 339 -15.32 11.19 21.57
N LYS A 340 -14.49 10.15 21.45
CA LYS A 340 -13.29 10.21 20.62
C LYS A 340 -13.61 10.35 19.13
N ALA A 341 -14.63 9.66 18.63
CA ALA A 341 -15.07 9.82 17.24
C ALA A 341 -15.53 11.26 16.99
N LYS A 342 -16.33 11.82 17.91
CA LYS A 342 -16.80 13.20 17.86
C LYS A 342 -15.64 14.19 17.84
N GLU A 343 -14.69 14.05 18.77
CA GLU A 343 -13.51 14.91 18.85
C GLU A 343 -12.75 14.95 17.51
N LEU A 344 -12.48 13.79 16.92
CA LEU A 344 -11.75 13.72 15.64
C LEU A 344 -12.56 14.28 14.47
N ILE A 345 -13.88 14.08 14.44
CA ILE A 345 -14.75 14.69 13.42
C ILE A 345 -14.73 16.21 13.54
N ASP A 346 -14.92 16.75 14.76
CA ASP A 346 -14.94 18.19 15.01
C ASP A 346 -13.62 18.87 14.62
N ILE A 347 -12.49 18.16 14.74
CA ILE A 347 -11.16 18.66 14.35
C ILE A 347 -10.93 18.50 12.84
N LEU A 348 -11.11 17.30 12.30
CA LEU A 348 -10.56 16.93 10.99
C LEU A 348 -11.54 17.20 9.83
N ALA A 349 -12.84 17.06 10.05
CA ALA A 349 -13.84 17.19 8.99
C ALA A 349 -13.97 18.64 8.45
N PRO A 350 -14.11 19.70 9.26
CA PRO A 350 -14.46 21.03 8.78
C PRO A 350 -13.62 21.52 7.58
N GLY A 351 -14.29 21.98 6.52
CA GLY A 351 -13.64 22.45 5.29
C GLY A 351 -13.24 21.35 4.29
N GLY A 352 -13.59 20.09 4.53
CA GLY A 352 -13.33 18.98 3.61
C GLY A 352 -11.92 18.38 3.74
N ASN A 353 -11.47 17.68 2.69
CA ASN A 353 -10.18 16.96 2.64
C ASN A 353 -10.00 15.95 3.79
N TYR A 354 -11.06 15.23 4.13
CA TYR A 354 -11.04 14.24 5.21
C TYR A 354 -11.84 13.00 4.81
N TYR A 355 -11.34 11.83 5.22
CA TYR A 355 -12.13 10.62 5.32
C TYR A 355 -11.82 9.93 6.66
N PHE A 356 -12.83 9.28 7.24
CA PHE A 356 -12.64 8.58 8.51
C PHE A 356 -11.99 7.21 8.28
N SER A 357 -10.95 6.93 9.05
CA SER A 357 -10.36 5.59 9.21
C SER A 357 -9.78 5.47 10.63
N PHE A 358 -9.51 4.24 11.05
CA PHE A 358 -8.76 3.94 12.28
C PHE A 358 -7.27 4.24 12.09
N ASP A 359 -6.49 4.28 13.18
CA ASP A 359 -5.03 4.43 13.21
C ASP A 359 -4.28 3.22 12.61
N LYS A 360 -4.88 2.04 12.73
CA LYS A 360 -4.41 0.75 12.18
C LYS A 360 -5.57 -0.23 11.98
N GLY A 361 -5.26 -1.35 11.33
CA GLY A 361 -6.20 -2.45 11.13
C GLY A 361 -6.25 -3.44 12.30
N ALA A 362 -7.44 -3.94 12.63
CA ALA A 362 -7.63 -5.07 13.52
C ALA A 362 -7.21 -6.36 12.81
N LEU A 363 -6.36 -7.16 13.45
CA LEU A 363 -5.84 -8.41 12.92
C LEU A 363 -6.37 -9.62 13.71
N ASN A 364 -6.47 -9.51 15.03
CA ASN A 364 -7.00 -10.54 15.91
C ASN A 364 -8.44 -10.22 16.31
N LEU A 365 -9.28 -11.25 16.43
CA LEU A 365 -10.67 -11.09 16.87
C LEU A 365 -10.80 -10.26 18.16
N ASN A 366 -9.83 -10.43 19.06
CA ASN A 366 -9.79 -9.78 20.36
C ASN A 366 -9.27 -8.34 20.35
N ASP A 367 -8.79 -7.81 19.21
CA ASP A 367 -8.27 -6.44 19.11
C ASP A 367 -9.36 -5.38 19.33
N ILE A 368 -10.64 -5.74 19.16
CA ILE A 368 -11.79 -4.84 19.29
C ILE A 368 -12.94 -5.49 20.06
N ASN A 369 -13.88 -4.67 20.54
CA ASN A 369 -15.23 -5.12 20.83
C ASN A 369 -16.12 -4.78 19.61
N PRO A 370 -16.77 -5.76 18.95
CA PRO A 370 -17.62 -5.52 17.79
C PRO A 370 -18.77 -4.52 18.04
N GLU A 371 -19.37 -4.52 19.24
CA GLU A 371 -20.46 -3.58 19.56
C GLU A 371 -19.97 -2.13 19.61
N ASN A 372 -18.79 -1.91 20.18
CA ASN A 372 -18.15 -0.59 20.18
C ASN A 372 -17.76 -0.16 18.76
N TYR A 373 -17.24 -1.09 17.95
CA TYR A 373 -16.89 -0.83 16.55
C TYR A 373 -18.11 -0.40 15.75
N ILE A 374 -19.21 -1.17 15.82
CA ILE A 374 -20.47 -0.84 15.13
C ILE A 374 -20.99 0.52 15.58
N ALA A 375 -21.02 0.76 16.90
CA ALA A 375 -21.48 2.03 17.45
C ALA A 375 -20.70 3.24 16.92
N VAL A 376 -19.36 3.13 16.86
CA VAL A 376 -18.51 4.20 16.33
C VAL A 376 -18.76 4.41 14.85
N MET A 377 -18.79 3.34 14.05
CA MET A 377 -18.98 3.46 12.61
C MET A 377 -20.35 4.05 12.25
N GLU A 378 -21.41 3.65 12.96
CA GLU A 378 -22.76 4.19 12.78
C GLU A 378 -22.81 5.67 13.20
N TYR A 379 -22.24 6.01 14.35
CA TYR A 379 -22.13 7.41 14.80
C TYR A 379 -21.38 8.29 13.79
N VAL A 380 -20.25 7.82 13.27
CA VAL A 380 -19.46 8.53 12.27
C VAL A 380 -20.28 8.76 11.00
N LEU A 381 -20.97 7.73 10.50
CA LEU A 381 -21.84 7.84 9.33
C LEU A 381 -22.97 8.85 9.54
N GLU A 382 -23.61 8.86 10.69
CA GLU A 382 -24.67 9.82 11.05
C GLU A 382 -24.18 11.26 11.11
N ASN A 383 -22.92 11.48 11.50
CA ASN A 383 -22.30 12.80 11.70
C ASN A 383 -21.30 13.17 10.59
N SER A 384 -21.47 12.61 9.38
CA SER A 384 -20.49 12.75 8.30
C SER A 384 -20.78 13.85 7.27
N LYS A 385 -21.97 14.45 7.32
CA LYS A 385 -22.44 15.41 6.30
C LYS A 385 -21.69 16.73 6.37
N TYR A 386 -21.50 17.34 5.19
CA TYR A 386 -21.00 18.70 5.05
C TYR A 386 -22.14 19.65 4.72
N ASP A 387 -22.15 20.81 5.37
CA ASP A 387 -23.09 21.90 5.05
C ASP A 387 -22.72 22.62 3.74
N ASN A 388 -21.46 22.48 3.29
CA ASN A 388 -20.89 23.19 2.15
C ASN A 388 -20.49 22.24 0.99
N ALA A 389 -21.26 21.16 0.80
CA ALA A 389 -21.02 20.20 -0.26
C ALA A 389 -21.03 20.84 -1.66
N GLY A 390 -20.10 20.43 -2.52
CA GLY A 390 -19.93 20.94 -3.88
C GLY A 390 -18.98 22.15 -3.99
N GLU A 391 -18.59 22.76 -2.87
CA GLU A 391 -17.58 23.83 -2.88
C GLU A 391 -16.16 23.27 -3.10
N PRO A 392 -15.27 24.01 -3.77
CA PRO A 392 -13.87 23.64 -3.84
C PRO A 392 -13.18 23.83 -2.49
N VAL A 393 -12.36 22.86 -2.06
CA VAL A 393 -11.59 22.97 -0.80
C VAL A 393 -10.49 24.03 -0.90
N THR A 394 -9.97 24.26 -2.10
CA THR A 394 -8.94 25.27 -2.38
C THR A 394 -9.03 25.76 -3.83
N THR A 395 -8.58 26.98 -4.07
CA THR A 395 -8.40 27.55 -5.42
C THR A 395 -7.01 27.30 -5.99
N ALA A 396 -6.08 26.75 -5.19
CA ALA A 396 -4.75 26.40 -5.63
C ALA A 396 -4.79 25.25 -6.64
N ARG A 397 -4.05 25.37 -7.73
CA ARG A 397 -3.97 24.32 -8.75
C ARG A 397 -3.01 23.23 -8.28
N ARG A 398 -3.39 21.97 -8.52
CA ARG A 398 -2.58 20.82 -8.13
C ARG A 398 -1.21 20.84 -8.83
N GLU A 399 -1.18 21.24 -10.09
CA GLU A 399 0.02 21.28 -10.92
C GLU A 399 1.08 22.25 -10.37
N ASP A 400 0.66 23.34 -9.73
CA ASP A 400 1.56 24.34 -9.14
C ASP A 400 2.32 23.79 -7.92
N SER A 401 1.86 22.68 -7.36
CA SER A 401 2.50 22.02 -6.22
C SER A 401 3.46 20.90 -6.62
N ILE A 402 3.61 20.58 -7.92
CA ILE A 402 4.41 19.44 -8.40
C ILE A 402 5.79 19.93 -8.85
N VAL A 403 6.84 19.40 -8.21
CA VAL A 403 8.23 19.61 -8.62
C VAL A 403 8.65 18.46 -9.52
N LYS A 404 9.25 18.77 -10.68
CA LYS A 404 9.64 17.73 -11.64
C LYS A 404 10.98 17.12 -11.28
N PHE A 405 11.02 15.83 -10.98
CA PHE A 405 12.22 15.03 -10.72
C PHE A 405 12.37 13.84 -11.66
N SER A 406 11.34 13.46 -12.42
CA SER A 406 11.42 12.30 -13.32
C SER A 406 12.61 12.35 -14.27
N HIS A 407 12.98 13.55 -14.74
CA HIS A 407 14.11 13.81 -15.63
C HIS A 407 15.50 13.54 -15.00
N LEU A 408 15.60 13.45 -13.67
CA LEU A 408 16.86 13.15 -12.99
C LEU A 408 17.22 11.66 -13.03
N TYR A 409 16.24 10.79 -13.31
CA TYR A 409 16.41 9.35 -13.27
C TYR A 409 16.31 8.77 -14.69
N PRO A 410 17.28 7.93 -15.10
CA PRO A 410 17.18 7.26 -16.38
C PRO A 410 15.99 6.29 -16.39
N GLU A 411 15.55 5.95 -17.59
CA GLU A 411 14.66 4.81 -17.75
C GLU A 411 15.31 3.55 -17.15
N PHE A 412 14.56 2.81 -16.34
CA PHE A 412 15.02 1.57 -15.77
C PHE A 412 15.30 0.53 -16.85
N LYS A 413 16.49 -0.06 -16.80
CA LYS A 413 16.93 -1.16 -17.66
C LYS A 413 17.50 -2.26 -16.79
N SER A 414 17.34 -3.50 -17.25
CA SER A 414 17.85 -4.70 -16.59
C SER A 414 18.19 -5.72 -17.65
N LYS A 415 19.28 -6.48 -17.46
CA LYS A 415 19.63 -7.57 -18.40
C LYS A 415 18.62 -8.72 -18.40
N TYR A 416 17.74 -8.75 -17.41
CA TYR A 416 16.65 -9.73 -17.28
C TYR A 416 15.31 -9.21 -17.85
N LEU A 417 15.26 -7.95 -18.28
CA LEU A 417 14.08 -7.33 -18.89
C LEU A 417 14.43 -6.88 -20.29
N VAL A 418 14.49 -7.84 -21.20
CA VAL A 418 14.77 -7.57 -22.62
C VAL A 418 13.55 -6.93 -23.28
N SER A 419 13.79 -6.10 -24.28
CA SER A 419 12.74 -5.53 -25.12
C SER A 419 12.08 -6.62 -25.98
N PHE A 420 10.86 -6.37 -26.45
CA PHE A 420 10.23 -7.29 -27.42
C PHE A 420 11.06 -7.40 -28.71
N ASP A 421 11.75 -6.35 -29.13
CA ASP A 421 12.56 -6.38 -30.35
C ASP A 421 13.80 -7.27 -30.16
N GLU A 422 14.40 -7.29 -28.97
CA GLU A 422 15.47 -8.24 -28.61
C GLU A 422 14.93 -9.68 -28.53
N PHE A 423 13.79 -9.89 -27.86
CA PHE A 423 13.13 -11.20 -27.82
C PHE A 423 12.80 -11.72 -29.24
N LYS A 424 12.31 -10.84 -30.11
CA LYS A 424 11.99 -11.15 -31.51
C LYS A 424 13.22 -11.54 -32.32
N ALA A 425 14.40 -11.02 -32.01
CA ALA A 425 15.64 -11.40 -32.70
C ALA A 425 16.03 -12.86 -32.43
N GLU A 426 15.72 -13.38 -31.24
CA GLU A 426 15.96 -14.78 -30.87
C GLU A 426 14.81 -15.69 -31.31
N TYR A 427 13.57 -15.18 -31.29
CA TYR A 427 12.36 -15.92 -31.66
C TYR A 427 11.51 -15.12 -32.66
N PRO A 428 11.88 -15.10 -33.95
CA PRO A 428 11.21 -14.29 -34.95
C PRO A 428 9.79 -14.80 -35.27
N PRO A 429 8.85 -13.90 -35.59
CA PRO A 429 7.51 -14.32 -36.01
C PRO A 429 7.61 -15.13 -37.31
N VAL A 430 6.85 -16.22 -37.36
CA VAL A 430 6.75 -17.06 -38.58
C VAL A 430 6.01 -16.35 -39.73
N ASP A 431 5.26 -15.28 -39.42
CA ASP A 431 4.46 -14.49 -40.35
C ASP A 431 4.22 -13.10 -39.74
N GLU A 432 4.26 -12.04 -40.56
CA GLU A 432 4.09 -10.64 -40.10
C GLU A 432 2.77 -10.41 -39.36
N ARG A 433 1.71 -11.17 -39.67
CA ARG A 433 0.40 -11.09 -38.98
C ARG A 433 0.48 -11.52 -37.51
N VAL A 434 1.48 -12.32 -37.15
CA VAL A 434 1.65 -12.87 -35.79
C VAL A 434 2.44 -11.89 -34.90
N GLU A 435 3.27 -11.02 -35.47
CA GLU A 435 4.10 -10.09 -34.68
C GLU A 435 3.28 -9.24 -33.69
N PRO A 436 2.16 -8.60 -34.09
CA PRO A 436 1.37 -7.80 -33.15
C PRO A 436 0.80 -8.63 -32.00
N LEU A 437 0.43 -9.89 -32.28
CA LEU A 437 -0.08 -10.83 -31.26
C LEU A 437 1.03 -11.28 -30.30
N MET A 438 2.22 -11.55 -30.83
CA MET A 438 3.40 -11.87 -30.02
C MET A 438 3.80 -10.71 -29.12
N ARG A 439 3.80 -9.48 -29.64
CA ARG A 439 4.10 -8.27 -28.85
C ARG A 439 3.12 -8.11 -27.70
N ALA A 440 1.82 -8.19 -28.00
CA ALA A 440 0.77 -8.11 -26.97
C ALA A 440 0.92 -9.20 -25.89
N ALA A 441 1.27 -10.43 -26.28
CA ALA A 441 1.51 -11.52 -25.33
C ALA A 441 2.78 -11.27 -24.49
N TYR A 442 3.88 -10.87 -25.12
CA TYR A 442 5.14 -10.57 -24.45
C TYR A 442 4.98 -9.47 -23.40
N ASP A 443 4.36 -8.35 -23.77
CA ASP A 443 4.12 -7.21 -22.87
C ASP A 443 3.24 -7.65 -21.68
N LYS A 444 2.18 -8.42 -21.96
CA LYS A 444 1.29 -8.95 -20.92
C LYS A 444 2.05 -9.81 -19.91
N TYR A 445 2.78 -10.84 -20.35
CA TYR A 445 3.40 -11.80 -19.43
C TYR A 445 4.65 -11.25 -18.74
N THR A 446 5.44 -10.42 -19.42
CA THR A 446 6.57 -9.71 -18.79
C THR A 446 6.08 -8.82 -17.65
N SER A 447 4.95 -8.13 -17.86
CA SER A 447 4.33 -7.30 -16.82
C SER A 447 3.71 -8.08 -15.65
N LEU A 448 3.51 -9.40 -15.76
CA LEU A 448 2.94 -10.22 -14.68
C LEU A 448 4.02 -10.80 -13.77
N VAL A 449 5.15 -11.20 -14.35
CA VAL A 449 6.27 -11.84 -13.63
C VAL A 449 7.08 -10.82 -12.82
N ASN A 450 7.10 -9.56 -13.25
CA ASN A 450 8.00 -8.54 -12.71
C ASN A 450 7.40 -7.68 -11.58
N VAL A 451 6.17 -7.95 -11.12
CA VAL A 451 5.47 -7.00 -10.24
C VAL A 451 5.88 -7.14 -8.78
N PHE A 452 6.20 -8.34 -8.27
CA PHE A 452 6.62 -8.53 -6.88
C PHE A 452 7.50 -9.78 -6.76
N GLY A 453 8.82 -9.55 -6.82
CA GLY A 453 9.85 -10.54 -6.58
C GLY A 453 10.44 -10.49 -5.18
N PHE A 454 9.67 -10.03 -4.18
CA PHE A 454 10.06 -10.02 -2.76
C PHE A 454 8.93 -10.49 -1.85
#